data_AF-A0A8T5QB75-F1
#
_entry.id   AF-A0A8T5QB75-F1
#
_cell.length_a   1.000
_cell.length_b   1.000
_cell.length_c   1.000
_cell.angle_alpha   90.00
_cell.angle_beta   90.00
_cell.angle_gamma   90.00
#
_symmetry.space_group_name_H-M   'P 1'
#
loop_
_entity.id
_entity.type
_entity.pdbx_description
1 polymer ?
#
loop_
_entity_poly.entity_id
_entity_poly.type
_entity_poly.pdbx_seq_one_letter_code
_entity_poly.pdbx_strand_id
1 'polypeptide(L)'
;MAPREYKSSLTRYVIEGPYKSSVGDVSVLRCEGFMDPHTLDKFEEELMSLVSRKEHAVLDMAKVLYLASAVAGAMVSNETFFRDDSLEILLIGMQPQVARVFEVLSLDKVFAAYATIDEALKEEDPTKRAVLEAVKEQFGA
;
A
#
# COMPACT_ATOMS: atom_id res chain seq x y z
N MET A 1 7.80 36.70 -9.58
CA MET A 1 7.99 35.32 -9.11
C MET A 1 6.61 34.72 -8.96
N ALA A 2 6.13 34.01 -9.98
CA ALA A 2 4.78 33.44 -9.97
C ALA A 2 4.73 32.29 -8.93
N PRO A 3 3.63 32.14 -8.17
CA PRO A 3 3.44 30.94 -7.37
C PRO A 3 3.47 29.74 -8.31
N ARG A 4 4.25 28.71 -7.94
CA ARG A 4 4.23 27.40 -8.62
C ARG A 4 2.77 26.95 -8.64
N GLU A 5 2.14 27.05 -9.80
CA GLU A 5 0.85 26.42 -10.05
C GLU A 5 1.08 24.92 -9.85
N TYR A 6 0.75 24.44 -8.65
CA TYR A 6 0.51 23.04 -8.41
C TYR A 6 -0.71 22.74 -9.27
N LYS A 7 -0.48 22.31 -10.51
CA LYS A 7 -1.50 21.64 -11.28
C LYS A 7 -1.84 20.40 -10.48
N SER A 8 -2.81 20.54 -9.58
CA SER A 8 -3.72 19.48 -9.14
C SER A 8 -4.42 18.98 -10.39
N SER A 9 -3.65 18.32 -11.26
CA SER A 9 -4.12 17.68 -12.46
C SER A 9 -4.53 16.31 -12.00
N LEU A 10 -5.77 16.25 -11.53
CA LEU A 10 -6.58 15.05 -11.38
C LEU A 10 -6.38 14.13 -12.58
N THR A 11 -5.36 13.27 -12.51
CA THR A 11 -5.36 12.04 -13.28
C THR A 11 -6.15 11.07 -12.44
N ARG A 12 -7.47 11.17 -12.57
CA ARG A 12 -8.46 10.13 -12.35
C ARG A 12 -8.06 9.13 -11.26
N TYR A 13 -8.37 9.45 -10.00
CA TYR A 13 -8.42 8.44 -8.94
C TYR A 13 -9.51 7.43 -9.29
N VAL A 14 -9.08 6.40 -9.99
CA VAL A 14 -9.79 5.14 -10.08
C VAL A 14 -9.64 4.48 -8.71
N ILE A 15 -10.65 4.68 -7.86
CA ILE A 15 -11.24 3.51 -7.19
C ILE A 15 -12.63 3.31 -7.81
N GLU A 16 -12.62 3.24 -9.15
CA GLU A 16 -13.67 2.80 -10.06
C GLU A 16 -12.98 2.28 -11.34
N GLY A 17 -12.50 1.03 -11.30
CA GLY A 17 -11.76 0.36 -12.38
C GLY A 17 -11.07 -0.95 -11.90
N PRO A 18 -10.87 -1.96 -12.76
CA PRO A 18 -11.34 -3.33 -12.56
C PRO A 18 -10.42 -4.28 -11.76
N TYR A 19 -9.60 -3.79 -10.83
CA TYR A 19 -8.49 -4.59 -10.27
C TYR A 19 -8.52 -4.77 -8.74
N LYS A 20 -9.72 -4.88 -8.14
CA LYS A 20 -9.82 -5.64 -6.90
C LYS A 20 -9.85 -7.11 -7.28
N SER A 21 -8.71 -7.76 -7.13
CA SER A 21 -8.55 -9.17 -7.41
C SER A 21 -8.10 -9.85 -6.12
N SER A 22 -9.05 -10.55 -5.49
CA SER A 22 -8.75 -11.36 -4.32
C SER A 22 -8.22 -12.73 -4.75
N VAL A 23 -7.19 -13.21 -4.06
CA VAL A 23 -6.66 -14.56 -4.16
C VAL A 23 -6.86 -15.22 -2.81
N GLY A 24 -7.90 -16.04 -2.69
CA GLY A 24 -8.33 -16.48 -1.36
C GLY A 24 -8.67 -15.30 -0.47
N ASP A 25 -7.88 -15.12 0.59
CA ASP A 25 -7.93 -14.04 1.58
C ASP A 25 -6.88 -12.94 1.33
N VAL A 26 -6.32 -12.80 0.13
CA VAL A 26 -5.33 -11.75 -0.19
C VAL A 26 -5.87 -10.77 -1.22
N SER A 27 -5.76 -9.47 -0.97
CA SER A 27 -6.17 -8.40 -1.90
C SER A 27 -5.00 -7.46 -2.21
N VAL A 28 -4.86 -7.10 -3.48
CA VAL A 28 -3.85 -6.12 -3.94
C VAL A 28 -4.49 -4.76 -4.17
N LEU A 29 -3.97 -3.72 -3.54
CA LEU A 29 -4.36 -2.33 -3.75
C LEU A 29 -3.26 -1.60 -4.51
N ARG A 30 -3.57 -1.13 -5.73
CA ARG A 30 -2.63 -0.29 -6.50
C ARG A 30 -2.77 1.16 -6.13
N CYS A 31 -1.70 1.72 -5.57
CA CYS A 31 -1.62 3.13 -5.20
C CYS A 31 -0.88 3.90 -6.31
N GLU A 32 -1.46 5.01 -6.77
CA GLU A 32 -0.88 5.81 -7.86
C GLU A 32 -0.91 7.31 -7.49
N GLY A 33 0.11 8.05 -7.95
CA GLY A 33 0.15 9.50 -7.82
C GLY A 33 0.51 10.00 -6.41
N PHE A 34 -0.28 10.94 -5.88
CA PHE A 34 -0.01 11.61 -4.62
C PHE A 34 -0.91 11.03 -3.53
N MET A 35 -0.35 10.50 -2.46
CA MET A 35 -1.13 10.10 -1.29
C MET A 35 -1.12 11.26 -0.30
N ASP A 36 -2.24 11.96 -0.23
CA ASP A 36 -2.42 13.18 0.56
C ASP A 36 -3.79 13.18 1.30
N PRO A 37 -4.09 14.19 2.14
CA PRO A 37 -5.36 14.25 2.88
C PRO A 37 -6.62 14.16 2.02
N HIS A 38 -6.59 14.52 0.74
CA HIS A 38 -7.75 14.40 -0.15
C HIS A 38 -8.02 12.95 -0.59
N THR A 39 -6.99 12.10 -0.52
CA THR A 39 -7.06 10.68 -0.88
C THR A 39 -7.22 9.78 0.35
N LEU A 40 -7.04 10.35 1.54
CA LEU A 40 -6.92 9.64 2.79
C LEU A 40 -8.20 8.88 3.15
N ASP A 41 -9.34 9.58 3.18
CA ASP A 41 -10.62 8.99 3.57
C ASP A 41 -10.93 7.73 2.75
N LYS A 42 -10.73 7.83 1.44
CA LYS A 42 -11.00 6.72 0.52
C LYS A 42 -10.01 5.56 0.68
N PHE A 43 -8.75 5.87 0.97
CA PHE A 43 -7.73 4.86 1.25
C PHE A 43 -8.03 4.11 2.56
N GLU A 44 -8.42 4.83 3.62
CA GLU A 44 -8.83 4.21 4.89
C GLU A 44 -10.09 3.36 4.74
N GLU A 45 -11.10 3.84 3.99
CA GLU A 45 -12.30 3.07 3.70
C GLU A 45 -11.98 1.71 3.06
N GLU A 46 -11.08 1.69 2.06
CA GLU A 46 -10.66 0.44 1.41
C GLU A 46 -9.89 -0.48 2.36
N LEU A 47 -8.96 0.05 3.15
CA LEU A 47 -8.22 -0.72 4.15
C LEU A 47 -9.15 -1.33 5.20
N MET A 48 -10.07 -0.56 5.76
CA MET A 48 -11.04 -1.06 6.73
C MET A 48 -12.01 -2.08 6.10
N SER A 49 -12.34 -1.91 4.82
CA SER A 49 -13.11 -2.89 4.06
C SER A 49 -12.38 -4.23 3.95
N LEU A 50 -11.05 -4.23 3.80
CA LEU A 50 -10.23 -5.44 3.78
C LEU A 50 -10.20 -6.14 5.14
N VAL A 51 -9.97 -5.39 6.22
CA VAL A 51 -10.02 -5.93 7.59
C VAL A 51 -11.37 -6.58 7.86
N SER A 52 -12.47 -5.93 7.47
CA SER A 52 -13.83 -6.47 7.65
C SER A 52 -14.08 -7.78 6.90
N ARG A 53 -13.42 -7.96 5.75
CA ARG A 53 -13.47 -9.19 4.94
C ARG A 53 -12.49 -10.26 5.39
N LYS A 54 -11.65 -9.98 6.38
CA LYS A 54 -10.53 -10.84 6.80
C LYS A 54 -9.57 -11.10 5.66
N GLU A 55 -9.26 -10.06 4.89
CA GLU A 55 -8.32 -10.13 3.78
C GLU A 55 -6.98 -9.46 4.14
N HIS A 56 -5.86 -10.14 3.87
CA HIS A 56 -4.53 -9.55 3.81
C HIS A 56 -4.48 -8.48 2.71
N ALA A 57 -3.63 -7.47 2.91
CA ALA A 57 -3.44 -6.38 1.97
C ALA A 57 -2.01 -6.38 1.41
N VAL A 58 -1.89 -6.27 0.09
CA VAL A 58 -0.62 -5.93 -0.58
C VAL A 58 -0.79 -4.60 -1.30
N LEU A 59 -0.05 -3.59 -0.87
CA LEU A 59 -0.06 -2.26 -1.47
C LEU A 59 1.02 -2.17 -2.53
N ASP A 60 0.62 -2.02 -3.79
CA ASP A 60 1.52 -1.74 -4.90
C ASP A 60 1.78 -0.23 -4.97
N MET A 61 3.00 0.15 -4.59
CA MET A 61 3.47 1.52 -4.47
C MET A 61 4.28 1.97 -5.70
N ALA A 62 4.34 1.16 -6.77
CA ALA A 62 5.17 1.41 -7.96
C ALA A 62 4.90 2.74 -8.64
N LYS A 63 3.66 3.23 -8.56
CA LYS A 63 3.24 4.50 -9.18
C LYS A 63 2.99 5.61 -8.17
N VAL A 64 3.30 5.42 -6.89
CA VAL A 64 3.22 6.47 -5.89
C VAL A 64 4.40 7.42 -6.06
N LEU A 65 4.09 8.69 -6.27
CA LEU A 65 5.04 9.77 -6.47
C LEU A 65 5.27 10.55 -5.16
N TYR A 66 4.33 10.53 -4.22
CA TYR A 66 4.45 11.28 -2.98
C TYR A 66 3.54 10.71 -1.92
N LEU A 67 3.97 10.81 -0.65
CA LEU A 67 3.17 10.44 0.50
C LEU A 67 3.26 11.53 1.58
N ALA A 68 2.11 12.06 1.99
CA ALA A 68 1.99 13.07 3.03
C ALA A 68 2.06 12.44 4.43
N SER A 69 2.49 13.22 5.42
CA SER A 69 2.60 12.76 6.82
C SER A 69 1.26 12.30 7.41
N ALA A 70 0.14 12.91 7.00
CA ALA A 70 -1.19 12.48 7.44
C ALA A 70 -1.51 11.06 6.97
N VAL A 71 -1.16 10.72 5.72
CA VAL A 71 -1.35 9.38 5.18
C VAL A 71 -0.44 8.38 5.88
N ALA A 72 0.83 8.73 6.14
CA ALA A 72 1.73 7.90 6.93
C ALA A 72 1.15 7.57 8.31
N GLY A 73 0.61 8.58 9.01
CA GLY A 73 -0.03 8.40 10.32
C GLY A 73 -1.22 7.44 10.25
N ALA A 74 -2.10 7.63 9.26
CA ALA A 74 -3.23 6.75 9.03
C ALA A 74 -2.79 5.31 8.70
N MET A 75 -1.74 5.13 7.90
CA MET A 75 -1.20 3.80 7.60
C MET A 75 -0.81 3.09 8.90
N VAL A 76 -0.08 3.75 9.80
CA VAL A 76 0.31 3.16 11.09
C VAL A 76 -0.91 2.77 11.93
N SER A 77 -1.94 3.62 11.98
CA SER A 77 -3.21 3.29 12.64
C SER A 77 -3.89 2.07 12.02
N ASN A 78 -3.93 2.00 10.69
CA ASN A 78 -4.52 0.87 9.98
C ASN A 78 -3.75 -0.42 10.17
N GLU A 79 -2.41 -0.38 10.20
CA GLU A 79 -1.57 -1.55 10.46
C GLU A 79 -1.91 -2.22 11.79
N THR A 80 -2.27 -1.44 12.81
CA THR A 80 -2.72 -1.99 14.09
C THR A 80 -3.99 -2.83 13.93
N PHE A 81 -4.96 -2.39 13.11
CA PHE A 81 -6.19 -3.15 12.86
C PHE A 81 -5.91 -4.46 12.10
N PHE A 82 -5.03 -4.44 11.10
CA PHE A 82 -4.62 -5.68 10.41
C PHE A 82 -3.99 -6.65 11.41
N ARG A 83 -3.06 -6.17 12.24
CA ARG A 83 -2.37 -6.98 13.25
C ARG A 83 -3.32 -7.58 14.29
N ASP A 84 -4.26 -6.79 14.81
CA ASP A 84 -5.25 -7.25 15.80
C ASP A 84 -6.12 -8.39 15.24
N ASP A 85 -6.37 -8.38 13.93
CA ASP A 85 -7.10 -9.39 13.20
C ASP A 85 -6.21 -10.51 12.63
N SER A 86 -4.92 -10.54 12.96
CA SER A 86 -3.92 -11.49 12.43
C SER A 86 -3.81 -11.48 10.90
N LEU A 87 -4.04 -10.33 10.30
CA LEU A 87 -3.89 -10.05 8.88
C LEU A 87 -2.56 -9.31 8.64
N GLU A 88 -2.08 -9.40 7.40
CA GLU A 88 -0.83 -8.78 6.97
C GLU A 88 -1.13 -7.61 6.05
N ILE A 89 -0.31 -6.55 6.17
CA ILE A 89 -0.27 -5.44 5.23
C ILE A 89 1.16 -5.25 4.72
N LEU A 90 1.38 -5.59 3.46
CA LEU A 90 2.70 -5.63 2.83
C LEU A 90 2.78 -4.57 1.74
N LEU A 91 3.96 -3.97 1.55
CA LEU A 91 4.18 -2.95 0.52
C LEU A 91 5.17 -3.46 -0.51
N ILE A 92 4.88 -3.26 -1.79
CA ILE A 92 5.76 -3.63 -2.90
C ILE A 92 6.00 -2.46 -3.85
N GLY A 93 7.11 -2.48 -4.59
CA GLY A 93 7.35 -1.55 -5.69
C GLY A 93 7.67 -0.11 -5.24
N MET A 94 8.00 0.12 -3.98
CA MET A 94 8.15 1.48 -3.46
C MET A 94 9.26 2.25 -4.19
N GLN A 95 8.92 3.42 -4.75
CA GLN A 95 9.92 4.29 -5.39
C GLN A 95 10.91 4.86 -4.37
N PRO A 96 12.19 5.12 -4.72
CA PRO A 96 13.21 5.59 -3.78
C PRO A 96 12.83 6.87 -3.02
N GLN A 97 12.09 7.78 -3.65
CA GLN A 97 11.63 9.01 -3.02
C GLN A 97 10.57 8.77 -1.94
N VAL A 98 9.70 7.76 -2.11
CA VAL A 98 8.70 7.35 -1.12
C VAL A 98 9.37 6.53 -0.02
N ALA A 99 10.31 5.65 -0.39
CA ALA A 99 11.11 4.87 0.58
C ALA A 99 11.86 5.79 1.56
N ARG A 100 12.45 6.89 1.08
CA ARG A 100 13.08 7.88 1.96
C ARG A 100 12.10 8.51 2.95
N VAL A 101 10.85 8.75 2.55
CA VAL A 101 9.82 9.24 3.48
C VAL A 101 9.50 8.17 4.53
N PHE A 102 9.41 6.90 4.14
CA PHE A 102 9.22 5.79 5.08
C PHE A 102 10.36 5.70 6.10
N GLU A 103 11.61 5.75 5.66
CA GLU A 103 12.80 5.74 6.53
C GLU A 103 12.80 6.91 7.52
N VAL A 104 12.55 8.13 7.02
CA VAL A 104 12.51 9.34 7.87
C VAL A 104 11.43 9.24 8.95
N LEU A 105 10.30 8.64 8.60
CA LEU A 105 9.18 8.42 9.51
C LEU A 105 9.28 7.11 10.31
N SER A 106 10.38 6.34 10.14
CA SER A 106 10.58 5.03 10.75
C SER A 106 9.45 4.02 10.45
N LEU A 107 8.76 4.17 9.32
CA LEU A 107 7.69 3.28 8.89
C LEU A 107 8.24 1.93 8.40
N ASP A 108 9.50 1.86 8.01
CA ASP A 108 10.24 0.63 7.69
C ASP A 108 10.30 -0.36 8.86
N LYS A 109 10.07 0.11 10.10
CA LYS A 109 9.99 -0.75 11.29
C LYS A 109 8.59 -1.27 11.58
N VAL A 110 7.57 -0.67 10.96
CA VAL A 110 6.16 -1.01 11.14
C VAL A 110 5.70 -1.90 9.99
N PHE A 111 6.13 -1.58 8.78
CA PHE A 111 5.72 -2.24 7.55
C PHE A 111 6.82 -3.08 6.96
N ALA A 112 6.45 -4.28 6.51
CA ALA A 112 7.26 -5.03 5.57
C ALA A 112 7.11 -4.41 4.17
N ALA A 113 8.20 -3.82 3.67
CA ALA A 113 8.26 -3.16 2.38
C ALA A 113 9.37 -3.74 1.52
N TYR A 114 9.08 -4.00 0.25
CA TYR A 114 10.00 -4.65 -0.68
C TYR A 114 10.05 -3.87 -2.00
N ALA A 115 11.21 -3.82 -2.64
CA ALA A 115 11.34 -3.12 -3.93
C ALA A 115 10.68 -3.91 -5.06
N THR A 116 10.67 -5.25 -4.98
CA THR A 116 10.09 -6.16 -5.98
C THR A 116 9.41 -7.34 -5.33
N ILE A 117 8.51 -8.01 -6.06
CA ILE A 117 7.86 -9.23 -5.55
C ILE A 117 8.88 -10.38 -5.37
N ASP A 118 9.90 -10.47 -6.22
CA ASP A 118 10.96 -11.49 -6.08
C ASP A 118 11.83 -11.28 -4.83
N GLU A 119 12.05 -10.02 -4.44
CA GLU A 119 12.68 -9.71 -3.15
C GLU A 119 11.76 -10.09 -2.00
N ALA A 120 10.48 -9.74 -2.11
CA ALA A 120 9.47 -10.04 -1.10
C ALA A 120 9.38 -11.55 -0.81
N LEU A 121 9.50 -12.40 -1.82
CA LEU A 121 9.47 -13.86 -1.66
C LEU A 121 10.63 -14.47 -0.87
N LYS A 122 11.67 -13.68 -0.56
CA LYS A 122 12.75 -14.09 0.35
C LYS A 122 12.39 -13.89 1.82
N GLU A 123 11.20 -13.38 2.11
CA GLU A 123 10.69 -13.21 3.45
C GLU A 123 10.73 -14.53 4.24
N GLU A 124 11.21 -14.45 5.48
CA GLU A 124 11.37 -15.60 6.37
C GLU A 124 10.08 -15.92 7.11
N ASP A 125 9.22 -14.91 7.31
CA ASP A 125 7.90 -15.11 7.88
C ASP A 125 7.00 -15.92 6.91
N PRO A 126 6.52 -17.11 7.33
CA PRO A 126 5.76 -18.00 6.46
C PRO A 126 4.40 -17.43 6.05
N THR A 127 3.77 -16.62 6.91
CA THR A 127 2.48 -15.99 6.62
C THR A 127 2.65 -14.94 5.54
N LYS A 128 3.61 -14.02 5.71
CA LYS A 128 3.90 -12.98 4.72
C LYS A 128 4.32 -13.57 3.39
N ARG A 129 5.15 -14.61 3.42
CA ARG A 129 5.57 -15.30 2.21
C ARG A 129 4.39 -15.95 1.47
N ALA A 130 3.46 -16.61 2.17
CA ALA A 130 2.27 -17.20 1.54
C ALA A 130 1.40 -16.12 0.87
N VAL A 131 1.23 -14.96 1.51
CA VAL A 131 0.53 -13.81 0.94
C VAL A 131 1.20 -13.35 -0.37
N LEU A 132 2.53 -13.25 -0.38
CA LEU A 132 3.30 -12.81 -1.55
C LEU A 132 3.33 -13.85 -2.68
N GLU A 133 3.36 -15.14 -2.35
CA GLU A 133 3.25 -16.23 -3.32
C GLU A 133 1.90 -16.18 -4.03
N ALA A 134 0.80 -16.00 -3.29
CA ALA A 134 -0.55 -15.85 -3.84
C ALA A 134 -0.65 -14.67 -4.82
N VAL A 135 0.02 -13.55 -4.51
CA VAL A 135 0.08 -12.39 -5.42
C VAL A 135 0.89 -12.72 -6.69
N LYS A 136 2.05 -13.37 -6.57
CA LYS A 136 2.90 -13.68 -7.74
C LYS A 136 2.21 -14.63 -8.71
N GLU A 137 1.56 -15.68 -8.21
CA GLU A 137 0.89 -16.69 -9.04
C GLU A 137 -0.25 -16.11 -9.89
N GLN A 138 -0.99 -15.14 -9.36
CA GLN A 138 -2.18 -14.61 -10.03
C GLN A 138 -1.95 -13.30 -10.80
N PHE A 139 -0.95 -12.50 -10.41
CA PHE A 139 -0.72 -11.18 -11.02
C PHE A 139 0.53 -11.09 -11.89
N GLY A 140 1.39 -12.11 -11.90
CA GLY A 140 2.55 -12.18 -12.80
C GLY A 140 3.41 -10.91 -12.77
N ALA A 141 3.55 -10.32 -11.59
CA ALA A 141 4.34 -9.10 -11.39
C ALA A 141 5.84 -9.37 -11.58
#